data_AF-A0A975M229-F1
#
_entry.id   AF-A0A975M229-F1
#
_cell.length_a   1.000
_cell.length_b   1.000
_cell.length_c   1.000
_cell.angle_alpha   90.00
_cell.angle_beta   90.00
_cell.angle_gamma   90.00
#
_symmetry.space_group_name_H-M   'P 1'
#
loop_
_entity.id
_entity.type
_entity.pdbx_description
1 polymer ?
#
loop_
_entity_poly.entity_id
_entity_poly.type
_entity_poly.pdbx_seq_one_letter_code
_entity_poly.pdbx_strand_id
1 'polypeptide(L)'
;MKTFNFYETINDEKYLINGISCVADTLKIEINKEFYDFINDKKIIINENSVLGIDDNITFTLDDPNGIWESNKVTLNLNIKINSIRNLFGETCYVYKDAILGIGVEYKSKMSRIREAVKIASLTNKDINLDVTKTIELYNLKSDIEFKLIVYIEGKGSIGGSKSFANEIGLIIANFNFLKLKFEGESSLFPISHFIEQNGPLWKLECKYTDIYEDQFSDENVRILINKANKSYQFIQQGNSNYNPSFLSEVLSSAVATLIANILRDENDKIYFEKANSENSILSLLRYFQEKLGFDYRNGYIKLFISVKKYFDKEFKL
;
A
#
# COMPACT_ATOMS: atom_id res chain seq x y z
N MET A 1 4.11 9.50 -14.25
CA MET A 1 5.37 10.27 -14.10
C MET A 1 5.39 10.84 -12.69
N LYS A 2 6.30 10.38 -11.82
CA LYS A 2 6.44 10.88 -10.44
C LYS A 2 7.78 11.62 -10.32
N THR A 3 7.77 12.76 -9.64
CA THR A 3 8.92 13.65 -9.46
C THR A 3 9.61 13.32 -8.14
N PHE A 4 10.94 13.20 -8.14
CA PHE A 4 11.72 13.07 -6.90
C PHE A 4 11.85 14.41 -6.19
N ASN A 5 11.60 14.40 -4.88
CA ASN A 5 12.12 15.43 -3.99
C ASN A 5 13.45 14.92 -3.43
N PHE A 6 14.55 15.57 -3.79
CA PHE A 6 15.84 15.34 -3.14
C PHE A 6 15.79 15.93 -1.74
N TYR A 7 16.38 15.26 -0.75
CA TYR A 7 16.48 15.84 0.58
C TYR A 7 17.40 17.06 0.50
N GLU A 8 16.92 18.20 1.00
CA GLU A 8 17.84 19.29 1.37
C GLU A 8 18.77 18.73 2.45
N THR A 9 20.07 18.96 2.26
CA THR A 9 21.15 18.53 3.13
C THR A 9 20.84 18.80 4.60
N ILE A 10 20.97 17.75 5.42
CA ILE A 10 20.94 17.82 6.88
C ILE A 10 22.11 18.69 7.34
N ASN A 11 21.81 19.85 7.90
CA ASN A 11 22.56 20.41 9.01
C ASN A 11 21.55 20.82 10.08
N ASP A 12 21.91 20.54 11.33
CA ASP A 12 21.09 20.79 12.50
C ASP A 12 20.52 22.22 12.54
N GLU A 13 19.33 22.28 13.16
CA GLU A 13 18.50 23.44 13.48
C GLU A 13 17.52 23.95 12.40
N LYS A 14 16.24 23.65 12.67
CA LYS A 14 15.02 24.38 12.27
C LYS A 14 14.79 24.61 10.77
N TYR A 15 13.66 24.07 10.32
CA TYR A 15 12.94 24.40 9.10
C TYR A 15 13.30 25.74 8.41
N LEU A 16 13.60 25.61 7.11
CA LEU A 16 13.32 26.52 5.99
C LEU A 16 14.26 27.73 5.73
N ILE A 17 14.69 27.85 4.45
CA ILE A 17 14.75 29.06 3.59
C ILE A 17 16.10 29.30 2.86
N ASN A 18 15.97 29.37 1.52
CA ASN A 18 16.79 30.08 0.50
C ASN A 18 18.22 29.63 0.21
N GLY A 19 18.47 29.20 -1.03
CA GLY A 19 19.69 29.65 -1.73
C GLY A 19 20.47 28.68 -2.60
N ILE A 20 19.98 27.48 -2.96
CA ILE A 20 20.67 26.64 -3.97
C ILE A 20 19.66 26.21 -5.04
N SER A 21 19.49 27.06 -6.06
CA SER A 21 18.77 26.67 -7.27
C SER A 21 19.70 25.82 -8.14
N CYS A 22 19.67 24.49 -7.97
CA CYS A 22 19.96 23.62 -9.10
C CYS A 22 18.83 23.84 -10.10
N VAL A 23 19.12 24.24 -11.33
CA VAL A 23 18.09 24.37 -12.38
C VAL A 23 17.41 23.01 -12.47
N ALA A 24 16.13 22.98 -12.07
CA ALA A 24 15.40 21.80 -11.67
C ALA A 24 14.97 20.94 -12.88
N ASP A 25 15.94 20.32 -13.55
CA ASP A 25 15.64 19.15 -14.35
C ASP A 25 15.54 17.96 -13.40
N THR A 26 14.34 17.82 -12.85
CA THR A 26 13.92 16.68 -12.02
C THR A 26 14.27 15.36 -12.70
N LEU A 27 14.87 14.41 -11.96
CA LEU A 27 15.03 13.03 -12.44
C LEU A 27 13.65 12.50 -12.80
N LYS A 28 13.45 12.18 -14.08
CA LYS A 28 12.26 11.48 -14.53
C LYS A 28 12.52 10.00 -14.40
N ILE A 29 11.88 9.39 -13.39
CA ILE A 29 11.95 7.95 -13.18
C ILE A 29 10.63 7.32 -13.60
N GLU A 30 10.72 6.34 -14.48
CA GLU A 30 9.63 5.45 -14.85
C GLU A 30 9.95 4.06 -14.28
N ILE A 31 9.03 3.53 -13.49
CA ILE A 31 9.14 2.18 -12.94
C ILE A 31 7.98 1.38 -13.50
N ASN A 32 8.31 0.38 -14.30
CA ASN A 32 7.39 -0.66 -14.74
C ASN A 32 7.65 -1.92 -13.93
N LYS A 33 6.59 -2.61 -13.53
CA LYS A 33 6.69 -3.79 -12.67
C LYS A 33 5.79 -4.91 -13.18
N GLU A 34 6.24 -6.14 -13.00
CA GLU A 34 5.49 -7.35 -13.33
C GLU A 34 5.73 -8.39 -12.23
N PHE A 35 4.64 -8.94 -11.69
CA PHE A 35 4.68 -10.06 -10.75
C PHE A 35 4.36 -11.36 -11.47
N TYR A 36 5.11 -12.41 -11.16
CA TYR A 36 4.85 -13.74 -11.67
C TYR A 36 5.38 -14.82 -10.73
N ASP A 37 4.86 -16.02 -10.93
CA ASP A 37 5.35 -17.24 -10.30
C ASP A 37 5.48 -18.37 -11.34
N PHE A 38 6.19 -19.43 -10.99
CA PHE A 38 6.31 -20.64 -11.79
C PHE A 38 5.57 -21.80 -11.11
N ILE A 39 4.44 -22.21 -11.69
CA ILE A 39 3.70 -23.40 -11.25
C ILE A 39 3.85 -24.47 -12.32
N ASN A 40 4.42 -25.63 -11.95
CA ASN A 40 4.71 -26.74 -12.89
C ASN A 40 5.51 -26.26 -14.12
N ASP A 41 6.57 -25.49 -13.89
CA ASP A 41 7.45 -24.90 -14.92
C ASP A 41 6.77 -23.93 -15.91
N LYS A 42 5.52 -23.52 -15.63
CA LYS A 42 4.82 -22.51 -16.42
C LYS A 42 4.79 -21.17 -15.68
N LYS A 43 5.21 -20.11 -16.37
CA LYS A 43 5.10 -18.74 -15.88
C LYS A 43 3.61 -18.35 -15.81
N ILE A 44 3.15 -17.99 -14.63
CA ILE A 44 1.82 -17.44 -14.38
C ILE A 44 2.00 -16.00 -13.95
N ILE A 45 1.37 -15.07 -14.69
CA ILE A 45 1.36 -13.65 -14.34
C ILE A 45 0.38 -13.47 -13.19
N ILE A 46 0.84 -12.79 -12.13
CA ILE A 46 0.01 -12.42 -10.99
C ILE A 46 -0.58 -11.04 -11.28
N ASN A 47 -1.90 -10.95 -11.30
CA ASN A 47 -2.58 -9.70 -11.58
C ASN A 47 -2.57 -8.80 -10.33
N GLU A 48 -2.39 -7.51 -10.56
CA GLU A 48 -2.48 -6.49 -9.52
C GLU A 48 -3.86 -5.84 -9.56
N ASN A 49 -4.52 -5.75 -8.41
CA ASN A 49 -5.62 -4.83 -8.20
C ASN A 49 -5.07 -3.60 -7.47
N SER A 50 -5.20 -2.43 -8.09
CA SER A 50 -4.83 -1.17 -7.43
C SER A 50 -6.01 -0.66 -6.60
N VAL A 51 -5.80 -0.48 -5.31
CA VAL A 51 -6.70 0.27 -4.44
C VAL A 51 -6.01 1.59 -4.10
N LEU A 52 -6.71 2.70 -4.30
CA LEU A 52 -6.27 3.99 -3.76
C LEU A 52 -6.33 3.88 -2.24
N GLY A 53 -5.15 3.90 -1.60
CA GLY A 53 -5.04 3.99 -0.16
C GLY A 53 -5.61 5.32 0.34
N ILE A 54 -5.96 5.34 1.63
CA ILE A 54 -6.51 6.53 2.31
C ILE A 54 -5.48 7.68 2.35
N ASP A 55 -4.19 7.36 2.17
CA ASP A 55 -3.01 8.23 2.26
C ASP A 55 -2.45 8.68 0.89
N ASP A 56 -3.26 8.65 -0.18
CA ASP A 56 -2.85 8.91 -1.58
C ASP A 56 -1.71 7.99 -2.10
N ASN A 57 -1.34 6.95 -1.34
CA ASN A 57 -0.44 5.91 -1.82
C ASN A 57 -1.22 4.87 -2.63
N ILE A 58 -0.66 4.50 -3.79
CA ILE A 58 -1.22 3.40 -4.59
C ILE A 58 -0.85 2.10 -3.89
N THR A 59 -1.85 1.48 -3.28
CA THR A 59 -1.71 0.15 -2.66
C THR A 59 -2.04 -0.89 -3.72
N PHE A 60 -1.14 -1.85 -3.92
CA PHE A 60 -1.36 -2.95 -4.84
C PHE A 60 -1.66 -4.20 -4.03
N THR A 61 -2.82 -4.77 -4.26
CA THR A 61 -3.17 -6.12 -3.82
C THR A 61 -2.83 -7.07 -4.94
N LEU A 62 -2.12 -8.15 -4.62
CA LEU A 62 -1.91 -9.24 -5.56
C LEU A 62 -3.15 -10.12 -5.48
N ASP A 63 -3.89 -10.19 -6.59
CA ASP A 63 -5.08 -11.04 -6.70
C ASP A 63 -4.62 -12.41 -7.18
N ASP A 64 -4.94 -13.44 -6.40
CA ASP A 64 -4.79 -14.82 -6.81
C ASP A 64 -6.18 -15.39 -7.16
N PRO A 65 -6.63 -15.25 -8.41
CA PRO A 65 -7.97 -15.64 -8.82
C PRO A 65 -8.26 -17.13 -8.67
N ASN A 66 -7.23 -17.96 -8.42
CA ASN A 66 -7.37 -19.40 -8.25
C ASN A 66 -7.08 -19.88 -6.82
N GLY A 67 -6.65 -19.01 -5.90
CA GLY A 67 -6.28 -19.40 -4.53
C GLY A 67 -5.14 -20.43 -4.45
N ILE A 68 -4.24 -20.45 -5.45
CA ILE A 68 -3.07 -21.35 -5.58
C ILE A 68 -1.82 -20.74 -4.89
N TRP A 69 -1.95 -19.67 -4.11
CA TRP A 69 -0.89 -19.09 -3.27
C TRP A 69 -0.52 -20.03 -2.11
N GLU A 70 0.00 -21.20 -2.46
CA GLU A 70 0.79 -22.07 -1.59
C GLU A 70 2.30 -21.80 -1.75
N SER A 71 2.70 -21.04 -2.79
CA SER A 71 4.08 -20.65 -2.98
C SER A 71 4.43 -19.52 -2.01
N ASN A 72 5.31 -19.80 -1.06
CA ASN A 72 5.99 -18.78 -0.25
C ASN A 72 6.94 -17.90 -1.08
N LYS A 73 6.77 -17.83 -2.41
CA LYS A 73 7.67 -17.20 -3.37
C LYS A 73 6.87 -16.43 -4.40
N VAL A 74 7.22 -15.15 -4.58
CA VAL A 74 6.73 -14.33 -5.70
C VAL A 74 7.93 -13.68 -6.36
N THR A 75 7.95 -13.64 -7.69
CA THR A 75 9.02 -12.98 -8.44
C THR A 75 8.55 -11.63 -8.95
N LEU A 76 9.33 -10.59 -8.65
CA LEU A 76 9.10 -9.22 -9.08
C LEU A 76 10.13 -8.84 -10.14
N ASN A 77 9.68 -8.58 -11.35
CA ASN A 77 10.49 -7.94 -12.39
C ASN A 77 10.27 -6.42 -12.33
N LEU A 78 11.33 -5.68 -12.03
CA LEU A 78 11.35 -4.22 -12.05
C LEU A 78 12.12 -3.71 -13.25
N ASN A 79 11.47 -2.96 -14.13
CA ASN A 79 12.14 -2.17 -15.15
C ASN A 79 12.17 -0.70 -14.69
N ILE A 80 13.38 -0.18 -14.52
CA ILE A 80 13.64 1.18 -14.03
C ILE A 80 14.28 1.97 -15.16
N LYS A 81 13.61 3.04 -15.57
CA LYS A 81 14.14 4.01 -16.53
C LYS A 81 14.37 5.34 -15.85
N ILE A 82 15.56 5.91 -16.03
CA ILE A 82 15.93 7.20 -15.46
C ILE A 82 16.49 8.06 -16.58
N ASN A 83 16.00 9.27 -16.69
CA ASN A 83 16.51 10.25 -17.65
C ASN A 83 17.17 11.42 -16.93
N SER A 84 18.01 12.15 -17.66
CA SER A 84 18.68 13.36 -17.17
C SER A 84 19.65 13.11 -16.00
N ILE A 85 20.32 11.95 -15.99
CA ILE A 85 21.24 11.53 -14.91
C ILE A 85 22.40 12.52 -14.73
N ARG A 86 22.95 13.01 -15.83
CA ARG A 86 24.05 13.98 -15.83
C ARG A 86 23.77 15.24 -15.00
N ASN A 87 22.50 15.61 -14.84
CA ASN A 87 22.09 16.81 -14.10
C ASN A 87 22.23 16.66 -12.58
N LEU A 88 22.59 15.47 -12.08
CA LEU A 88 22.87 15.24 -10.67
C LEU A 88 24.28 15.65 -10.25
N PHE A 89 25.20 15.79 -11.21
CA PHE A 89 26.64 15.92 -11.00
C PHE A 89 27.13 17.32 -11.35
N GLY A 90 27.88 17.94 -10.44
CA GLY A 90 28.59 19.20 -10.72
C GLY A 90 28.31 20.32 -9.72
N GLU A 91 28.89 21.49 -10.00
CA GLU A 91 29.09 22.58 -9.04
C GLU A 91 27.80 23.21 -8.51
N THR A 92 26.70 23.09 -9.24
CA THR A 92 25.37 23.59 -8.83
C THR A 92 24.39 22.48 -8.48
N CYS A 93 24.86 21.24 -8.38
CA CYS A 93 24.04 20.03 -8.27
C CYS A 93 24.16 19.37 -6.88
N TYR A 94 23.63 18.16 -6.73
CA TYR A 94 23.58 17.46 -5.44
C TYR A 94 24.88 16.75 -5.07
N VAL A 95 25.71 16.37 -6.07
CA VAL A 95 26.96 15.64 -5.85
C VAL A 95 28.12 16.13 -6.71
N TYR A 96 29.34 15.81 -6.27
CA TYR A 96 30.57 16.08 -6.99
C TYR A 96 30.55 15.51 -8.41
N LYS A 97 31.21 16.21 -9.33
CA LYS A 97 31.23 15.86 -10.76
C LYS A 97 31.77 14.46 -11.04
N ASP A 98 32.74 14.00 -10.25
CA ASP A 98 33.42 12.71 -10.35
C ASP A 98 32.92 11.67 -9.33
N ALA A 99 31.88 11.98 -8.55
CA ALA A 99 31.26 11.01 -7.65
C ALA A 99 30.65 9.84 -8.44
N ILE A 100 30.43 8.72 -7.74
CA ILE A 100 29.67 7.58 -8.24
C ILE A 100 28.40 7.47 -7.40
N LEU A 101 27.25 7.51 -8.07
CA LEU A 101 25.96 7.31 -7.44
C LEU A 101 25.52 5.86 -7.59
N GLY A 102 25.18 5.21 -6.50
CA GLY A 102 24.49 3.93 -6.51
C GLY A 102 22.98 4.13 -6.57
N ILE A 103 22.30 3.31 -7.37
CA ILE A 103 20.84 3.14 -7.28
C ILE A 103 20.57 1.76 -6.69
N GLY A 104 19.70 1.72 -5.69
CA GLY A 104 19.26 0.50 -5.05
C GLY A 104 17.75 0.47 -4.87
N VAL A 105 17.21 -0.74 -4.72
CA VAL A 105 15.87 -0.97 -4.18
C VAL A 105 16.05 -1.54 -2.79
N GLU A 106 15.57 -0.84 -1.77
CA GLU A 106 15.41 -1.37 -0.42
C GLU A 106 13.97 -1.89 -0.28
N TYR A 107 13.80 -3.06 0.30
CA TYR A 107 12.49 -3.55 0.68
C TYR A 107 12.49 -4.12 2.09
N LYS A 108 11.40 -3.89 2.81
CA LYS A 108 11.27 -4.32 4.20
C LYS A 108 9.88 -4.87 4.47
N SER A 109 9.83 -5.82 5.38
CA SER A 109 8.60 -6.36 5.93
C SER A 109 8.75 -6.53 7.43
N LYS A 110 7.93 -5.78 8.20
CA LYS A 110 8.11 -5.65 9.65
C LYS A 110 7.84 -6.96 10.38
N MET A 111 6.71 -7.61 10.09
CA MET A 111 6.33 -8.86 10.76
C MET A 111 7.11 -10.06 10.23
N SER A 112 7.43 -10.07 8.93
CA SER A 112 8.29 -11.10 8.33
C SER A 112 9.79 -10.91 8.65
N ARG A 113 10.18 -9.82 9.34
CA ARG A 113 11.57 -9.47 9.72
C ARG A 113 12.53 -9.42 8.53
N ILE A 114 12.04 -8.99 7.37
CA ILE A 114 12.83 -8.85 6.16
C ILE A 114 13.28 -7.40 6.05
N ARG A 115 14.56 -7.19 5.76
CA ARG A 115 15.10 -5.90 5.34
C ARG A 115 16.29 -6.16 4.42
N GLU A 116 16.08 -5.94 3.13
CA GLU A 116 17.04 -6.27 2.09
C GLU A 116 17.26 -5.07 1.18
N ALA A 117 18.44 -4.99 0.60
CA ALA A 117 18.80 -3.94 -0.35
C ALA A 117 19.46 -4.58 -1.58
N VAL A 118 18.89 -4.30 -2.75
CA VAL A 118 19.38 -4.80 -4.03
C VAL A 118 19.94 -3.65 -4.83
N LYS A 119 21.25 -3.72 -5.13
CA LYS A 119 21.88 -2.77 -6.04
C LYS A 119 21.35 -2.98 -7.47
N ILE A 120 20.94 -1.89 -8.08
CA ILE A 120 20.41 -1.83 -9.45
C ILE A 120 21.49 -1.41 -10.43
N ALA A 121 22.14 -0.27 -10.17
CA ALA A 121 23.12 0.32 -11.07
C ALA A 121 24.09 1.24 -10.33
N SER A 122 25.20 1.56 -10.99
CA SER A 122 26.12 2.64 -10.62
C SER A 122 26.09 3.69 -11.73
N LEU A 123 26.02 4.95 -11.36
CA LEU A 123 25.92 6.09 -12.25
C LEU A 123 27.06 7.07 -12.03
N THR A 124 27.46 7.70 -13.12
CA THR A 124 28.49 8.72 -13.20
C THR A 124 27.98 9.90 -14.03
N ASN A 125 28.73 11.00 -14.07
CA ASN A 125 28.40 12.16 -14.90
C ASN A 125 28.39 11.91 -16.43
N LYS A 126 28.84 10.72 -16.88
CA LYS A 126 28.82 10.32 -18.28
C LYS A 126 27.49 9.69 -18.67
N ASP A 127 26.72 9.24 -17.69
CA ASP A 127 25.45 8.58 -17.90
C ASP A 127 24.38 9.64 -18.18
N ILE A 128 23.66 9.46 -19.29
CA ILE A 128 22.57 10.35 -19.70
C ILE A 128 21.24 9.76 -19.25
N ASN A 129 21.02 8.49 -19.59
CA ASN A 129 19.84 7.72 -19.25
C ASN A 129 20.23 6.33 -18.73
N LEU A 130 19.34 5.72 -17.96
CA LEU A 130 19.38 4.33 -17.51
C LEU A 130 18.10 3.64 -17.95
N ASP A 131 18.20 2.41 -18.45
CA ASP A 131 17.08 1.50 -18.65
C ASP A 131 17.56 0.11 -18.23
N VAL A 132 17.08 -0.36 -17.10
CA VAL A 132 17.56 -1.61 -16.50
C VAL A 132 16.41 -2.42 -15.94
N THR A 133 16.45 -3.71 -16.20
CA THR A 133 15.52 -4.67 -15.63
C THR A 133 16.20 -5.49 -14.55
N LYS A 134 15.60 -5.55 -13.37
CA LYS A 134 16.07 -6.34 -12.23
C LYS A 134 14.97 -7.28 -11.75
N THR A 135 15.33 -8.54 -11.58
CA THR A 135 14.46 -9.55 -10.97
C THR A 135 14.78 -9.64 -9.48
N ILE A 136 13.74 -9.58 -8.65
CA ILE A 136 13.80 -9.74 -7.19
C ILE A 136 12.90 -10.91 -6.82
N GLU A 137 13.48 -11.90 -6.16
CA GLU A 137 12.73 -13.03 -5.61
C GLU A 137 12.32 -12.70 -4.18
N LEU A 138 11.01 -12.69 -3.93
CA LEU A 138 10.45 -12.42 -2.61
C LEU A 138 10.04 -13.74 -1.98
N TYR A 139 10.43 -13.95 -0.73
CA TYR A 139 10.16 -15.17 0.02
C TYR A 139 9.44 -14.88 1.33
N ASN A 140 8.72 -15.88 1.87
CA ASN A 140 8.07 -15.83 3.18
C ASN A 140 7.13 -14.63 3.34
N LEU A 141 6.27 -14.45 2.34
CA LEU A 141 5.34 -13.34 2.19
C LEU A 141 4.16 -13.45 3.17
N LYS A 142 4.41 -13.21 4.46
CA LYS A 142 3.39 -13.31 5.52
C LYS A 142 2.84 -11.97 5.99
N SER A 143 3.37 -10.87 5.46
CA SER A 143 2.98 -9.52 5.87
C SER A 143 3.35 -8.50 4.80
N ASP A 144 2.80 -7.29 4.94
CA ASP A 144 3.06 -6.17 4.03
C ASP A 144 4.56 -5.96 3.74
N ILE A 145 4.85 -5.64 2.48
CA ILE A 145 6.21 -5.32 2.02
C ILE A 145 6.21 -3.92 1.42
N GLU A 146 7.09 -3.08 1.94
CA GLU A 146 7.31 -1.73 1.46
C GLU A 146 8.60 -1.68 0.65
N PHE A 147 8.53 -1.15 -0.57
CA PHE A 147 9.66 -0.97 -1.48
C PHE A 147 9.98 0.51 -1.65
N LYS A 148 11.27 0.79 -1.58
CA LYS A 148 11.85 2.13 -1.70
C LYS A 148 12.98 2.09 -2.72
N LEU A 149 12.98 3.01 -3.68
CA LEU A 149 14.18 3.26 -4.46
C LEU A 149 15.05 4.22 -3.66
N ILE A 150 16.33 3.92 -3.59
CA ILE A 150 17.34 4.74 -2.94
C ILE A 150 18.40 5.16 -3.95
N VAL A 151 18.84 6.40 -3.84
CA VAL A 151 20.05 6.91 -4.50
C VAL A 151 21.05 7.24 -3.40
N TYR A 152 22.24 6.68 -3.49
CA TYR A 152 23.27 6.81 -2.47
C TYR A 152 24.65 7.10 -3.08
N ILE A 153 25.57 7.64 -2.28
CA ILE A 153 26.96 7.80 -2.68
C ILE A 153 27.63 6.43 -2.64
N GLU A 154 27.95 5.88 -3.81
CA GLU A 154 28.70 4.63 -3.92
C GLU A 154 30.21 4.91 -3.91
N GLY A 155 30.65 6.02 -4.51
CA GLY A 155 32.04 6.43 -4.56
C GLY A 155 32.18 7.94 -4.35
N LYS A 156 33.14 8.33 -3.52
CA LYS A 156 33.42 9.75 -3.23
C LYS A 156 33.90 10.47 -4.48
N GLY A 157 33.44 11.70 -4.66
CA GLY A 157 34.01 12.64 -5.61
C GLY A 157 34.94 13.65 -4.95
N SER A 158 35.70 14.36 -5.76
CA SER A 158 36.66 15.37 -5.35
C SER A 158 36.68 16.60 -6.27
N ILE A 159 36.01 16.52 -7.41
CA ILE A 159 36.06 17.52 -8.49
C ILE A 159 34.68 18.16 -8.68
N GLY A 160 34.66 19.49 -8.88
CA GLY A 160 33.47 20.21 -9.34
C GLY A 160 32.26 20.10 -8.39
N GLY A 161 32.48 20.32 -7.09
CA GLY A 161 31.43 20.33 -6.07
C GLY A 161 31.76 21.25 -4.90
N SER A 162 30.80 21.46 -3.99
CA SER A 162 30.99 22.25 -2.77
C SER A 162 31.34 21.35 -1.58
N LYS A 163 32.07 21.88 -0.58
CA LYS A 163 32.31 21.20 0.71
C LYS A 163 31.01 20.84 1.45
N SER A 164 29.89 21.47 1.10
CA SER A 164 28.56 21.18 1.64
C SER A 164 27.85 19.99 0.96
N PHE A 165 28.43 19.39 -0.08
CA PHE A 165 27.80 18.28 -0.79
C PHE A 165 27.93 16.95 -0.06
N ALA A 166 26.91 16.12 -0.24
CA ALA A 166 26.91 14.73 0.20
C ALA A 166 28.06 13.96 -0.48
N ASN A 167 29.01 13.44 0.31
CA ASN A 167 30.19 12.75 -0.22
C ASN A 167 30.67 11.57 0.63
N GLU A 168 29.90 11.17 1.64
CA GLU A 168 30.21 9.99 2.45
C GLU A 168 29.66 8.73 1.79
N ILE A 169 30.49 7.68 1.68
CA ILE A 169 30.08 6.42 1.05
C ILE A 169 28.93 5.81 1.87
N GLY A 170 27.88 5.38 1.17
CA GLY A 170 26.65 4.84 1.76
C GLY A 170 25.63 5.91 2.13
N LEU A 171 25.96 7.20 2.04
CA LEU A 171 25.00 8.28 2.31
C LEU A 171 23.87 8.26 1.29
N ILE A 172 22.62 8.11 1.77
CA ILE A 172 21.42 8.18 0.94
C ILE A 172 21.08 9.66 0.71
N ILE A 173 21.10 10.09 -0.54
CA ILE A 173 20.83 11.48 -0.95
C ILE A 173 19.40 11.67 -1.44
N ALA A 174 18.76 10.59 -1.87
CA ALA A 174 17.36 10.59 -2.27
C ALA A 174 16.74 9.23 -2.01
N ASN A 175 15.46 9.23 -1.63
CA ASN A 175 14.69 8.01 -1.61
C ASN A 175 13.21 8.30 -1.86
N PHE A 176 12.50 7.30 -2.39
CA PHE A 176 11.05 7.37 -2.51
C PHE A 176 10.42 6.00 -2.40
N ASN A 177 9.28 5.93 -1.72
CA ASN A 177 8.44 4.74 -1.70
C ASN A 177 7.69 4.67 -3.03
N PHE A 178 7.79 3.54 -3.73
CA PHE A 178 7.16 3.38 -5.04
C PHE A 178 6.15 2.25 -5.12
N LEU A 179 6.21 1.33 -4.15
CA LEU A 179 5.37 0.15 -4.13
C LEU A 179 5.18 -0.30 -2.67
N LYS A 180 3.94 -0.59 -2.31
CA LYS A 180 3.57 -1.33 -1.10
C LYS A 180 2.71 -2.51 -1.52
N LEU A 181 3.16 -3.72 -1.19
CA LEU A 181 2.43 -4.95 -1.38
C LEU A 181 1.76 -5.35 -0.08
N LYS A 182 0.46 -5.59 -0.13
CA LYS A 182 -0.29 -6.13 1.00
C LYS A 182 -0.51 -7.64 0.83
N PHE A 183 -0.09 -8.42 1.81
CA PHE A 183 -0.14 -9.89 1.79
C PHE A 183 -1.12 -10.48 2.81
N GLU A 184 -1.53 -9.70 3.81
CA GLU A 184 -2.63 -10.08 4.71
C GLU A 184 -3.96 -9.60 4.12
N GLY A 185 -5.05 -10.32 4.42
CA GLY A 185 -6.43 -10.04 4.02
C GLY A 185 -7.02 -8.72 4.55
N GLU A 186 -6.18 -7.70 4.77
CA GLU A 186 -6.55 -6.30 4.93
C GLU A 186 -6.93 -5.61 3.62
N SER A 187 -7.05 -6.36 2.52
CA SER A 187 -7.74 -5.85 1.32
C SER A 187 -9.25 -5.85 1.49
N SER A 188 -9.78 -6.43 2.58
CA SER A 188 -11.11 -6.08 3.02
C SER A 188 -11.05 -4.67 3.59
N LEU A 189 -11.86 -3.76 3.04
CA LEU A 189 -12.16 -2.44 3.63
C LEU A 189 -12.60 -2.54 5.11
N PHE A 190 -12.86 -3.75 5.62
CA PHE A 190 -13.36 -4.05 6.94
C PHE A 190 -12.47 -5.09 7.63
N PRO A 191 -12.04 -4.89 8.89
CA PRO A 191 -11.34 -5.89 9.68
C PRO A 191 -12.19 -7.16 9.82
N ILE A 192 -11.70 -8.29 9.32
CA ILE A 192 -12.35 -9.59 9.43
C ILE A 192 -11.47 -10.51 10.29
N SER A 193 -12.07 -11.10 11.31
CA SER A 193 -11.44 -12.05 12.22
C SER A 193 -12.25 -13.33 12.29
N HIS A 194 -11.70 -14.37 12.92
CA HIS A 194 -12.37 -15.67 13.03
C HIS A 194 -12.59 -16.08 14.48
N PHE A 195 -13.65 -16.85 14.72
CA PHE A 195 -13.91 -17.50 16.00
C PHE A 195 -14.48 -18.91 15.78
N ILE A 196 -14.59 -19.67 16.86
CA ILE A 196 -15.16 -21.01 16.86
C ILE A 196 -16.21 -21.06 17.95
N GLU A 197 -17.47 -21.21 17.54
CA GLU A 197 -18.61 -21.37 18.45
C GLU A 197 -19.56 -22.43 17.90
N GLN A 198 -19.64 -23.57 18.57
CA GLN A 198 -20.54 -24.64 18.13
C GLN A 198 -21.99 -24.17 18.20
N ASN A 199 -22.76 -24.43 17.13
CA ASN A 199 -24.15 -23.98 16.97
C ASN A 199 -24.35 -22.44 16.99
N GLY A 200 -23.26 -21.65 16.94
CA GLY A 200 -23.32 -20.20 16.85
C GLY A 200 -23.63 -19.69 15.43
N PRO A 201 -23.91 -18.38 15.27
CA PRO A 201 -24.17 -17.77 13.96
C PRO A 201 -22.94 -17.86 13.05
N LEU A 202 -23.13 -17.72 11.73
CA LEU A 202 -22.03 -17.72 10.76
C LEU A 202 -21.09 -16.53 10.99
N TRP A 203 -21.64 -15.38 11.32
CA TRP A 203 -20.88 -14.18 11.58
C TRP A 203 -21.51 -13.37 12.72
N LYS A 204 -20.71 -12.51 13.35
CA LYS A 204 -21.18 -11.47 14.27
C LYS A 204 -20.32 -10.22 14.13
N LEU A 205 -20.87 -9.09 14.51
CA LEU A 205 -20.12 -7.83 14.57
C LEU A 205 -19.66 -7.58 16.00
N GLU A 206 -18.41 -7.18 16.17
CA GLU A 206 -17.88 -6.69 17.43
C GLU A 206 -17.52 -5.21 17.29
N CYS A 207 -18.21 -4.37 18.06
CA CYS A 207 -17.98 -2.94 18.16
C CYS A 207 -17.51 -2.63 19.59
N LYS A 208 -16.29 -2.12 19.72
CA LYS A 208 -15.65 -1.75 20.99
C LYS A 208 -15.29 -0.26 21.09
N TYR A 209 -15.50 0.48 20.00
CA TYR A 209 -15.34 1.93 20.02
C TYR A 209 -16.27 2.57 21.05
N THR A 210 -15.82 3.69 21.57
CA THR A 210 -16.53 4.56 22.51
C THR A 210 -16.85 5.92 21.88
N ASP A 211 -16.01 6.39 20.97
CA ASP A 211 -16.14 7.67 20.30
C ASP A 211 -15.74 7.53 18.83
N ILE A 212 -16.70 7.65 17.91
CA ILE A 212 -16.45 7.49 16.47
C ILE A 212 -15.58 8.61 15.86
N TYR A 213 -15.43 9.74 16.56
CA TYR A 213 -14.66 10.90 16.11
C TYR A 213 -13.16 10.71 16.38
N GLU A 214 -12.81 9.99 17.46
CA GLU A 214 -11.45 9.74 17.93
C GLU A 214 -10.96 8.32 17.61
N ASP A 215 -11.81 7.32 17.86
CA ASP A 215 -11.41 5.92 17.77
C ASP A 215 -11.12 5.52 16.33
N GLN A 216 -9.97 4.86 16.15
CA GLN A 216 -9.52 4.40 14.85
C GLN A 216 -10.38 3.26 14.33
N PHE A 217 -10.58 3.22 13.02
CA PHE A 217 -11.16 2.04 12.39
C PHE A 217 -10.11 0.93 12.26
N SER A 218 -9.99 0.13 13.32
CA SER A 218 -9.05 -0.98 13.44
C SER A 218 -9.75 -2.24 13.95
N ASP A 219 -9.08 -3.39 13.87
CA ASP A 219 -9.53 -4.67 14.41
C ASP A 219 -9.80 -4.64 15.93
N GLU A 220 -9.12 -3.76 16.67
CA GLU A 220 -9.35 -3.54 18.10
C GLU A 220 -10.72 -2.90 18.38
N ASN A 221 -11.18 -2.02 17.50
CA ASN A 221 -12.39 -1.20 17.70
C ASN A 221 -13.62 -1.72 16.93
N VAL A 222 -13.42 -2.25 15.73
CA VAL A 222 -14.48 -2.76 14.86
C VAL A 222 -13.99 -3.97 14.10
N ARG A 223 -14.69 -5.10 14.23
CA ARG A 223 -14.40 -6.26 13.39
C ARG A 223 -15.61 -7.15 13.12
N ILE A 224 -15.63 -7.71 11.93
CA ILE A 224 -16.53 -8.78 11.54
C ILE A 224 -15.90 -10.10 11.97
N LEU A 225 -16.57 -10.86 12.82
CA LEU A 225 -16.12 -12.15 13.30
C LEU A 225 -16.83 -13.25 12.51
N ILE A 226 -16.08 -14.15 11.88
CA ILE A 226 -16.59 -15.31 11.12
C ILE A 226 -16.40 -16.60 11.91
N ASN A 227 -17.48 -17.37 12.06
CA ASN A 227 -17.49 -18.61 12.81
C ASN A 227 -17.08 -19.80 11.95
N LYS A 228 -15.89 -20.36 12.22
CA LYS A 228 -15.40 -21.55 11.50
C LYS A 228 -16.15 -22.84 11.83
N ALA A 229 -16.87 -22.89 12.96
CA ALA A 229 -17.67 -24.05 13.34
C ALA A 229 -19.08 -24.07 12.70
N ASN A 230 -19.49 -22.97 12.06
CA ASN A 230 -20.80 -22.90 11.43
C ASN A 230 -20.82 -23.72 10.13
N LYS A 231 -21.89 -24.49 9.90
CA LYS A 231 -22.03 -25.35 8.69
C LYS A 231 -21.95 -24.56 7.39
N SER A 232 -22.32 -23.28 7.40
CA SER A 232 -22.29 -22.42 6.22
C SER A 232 -20.92 -21.78 5.96
N TYR A 233 -19.93 -21.97 6.85
CA TYR A 233 -18.58 -21.46 6.66
C TYR A 233 -17.92 -21.95 5.35
N GLN A 234 -18.21 -23.20 4.97
CA GLN A 234 -17.73 -23.79 3.72
C GLN A 234 -18.12 -23.01 2.46
N PHE A 235 -19.22 -22.22 2.50
CA PHE A 235 -19.69 -21.45 1.36
C PHE A 235 -18.97 -20.10 1.21
N ILE A 236 -18.26 -19.64 2.25
CA ILE A 236 -17.49 -18.38 2.22
C ILE A 236 -15.98 -18.60 2.26
N GLN A 237 -15.54 -19.82 2.54
CA GLN A 237 -14.13 -20.19 2.53
C GLN A 237 -13.64 -20.35 1.08
N GLN A 238 -12.81 -19.40 0.62
CA GLN A 238 -12.12 -19.52 -0.67
C GLN A 238 -11.28 -20.81 -0.71
N GLY A 239 -11.25 -21.46 -1.88
CA GLY A 239 -10.59 -22.76 -2.07
C GLY A 239 -11.41 -23.98 -1.63
N ASN A 240 -12.56 -23.80 -0.97
CA ASN A 240 -13.49 -24.89 -0.70
C ASN A 240 -14.30 -25.22 -1.96
N SER A 241 -14.60 -26.51 -2.22
CA SER A 241 -15.41 -26.93 -3.37
C SER A 241 -16.83 -26.32 -3.36
N ASN A 242 -17.32 -25.95 -2.18
CA ASN A 242 -18.63 -25.35 -1.99
C ASN A 242 -18.57 -23.81 -1.95
N TYR A 243 -17.41 -23.19 -2.20
CA TYR A 243 -17.26 -21.75 -2.18
C TYR A 243 -18.26 -21.06 -3.12
N ASN A 244 -18.97 -20.07 -2.61
CA ASN A 244 -19.96 -19.31 -3.34
C ASN A 244 -19.69 -17.80 -3.15
N PRO A 245 -19.18 -17.10 -4.19
CA PRO A 245 -18.88 -15.68 -4.10
C PRO A 245 -20.14 -14.81 -3.87
N SER A 246 -21.32 -15.23 -4.36
CA SER A 246 -22.58 -14.54 -4.09
C SER A 246 -22.99 -14.62 -2.62
N PHE A 247 -22.76 -15.77 -1.99
CA PHE A 247 -23.04 -15.95 -0.56
C PHE A 247 -22.06 -15.14 0.30
N LEU A 248 -20.78 -15.09 -0.08
CA LEU A 248 -19.81 -14.22 0.57
C LEU A 248 -20.20 -12.73 0.42
N SER A 249 -20.57 -12.29 -0.78
CA SER A 249 -21.08 -10.93 -1.02
C SER A 249 -22.28 -10.59 -0.12
N GLU A 250 -23.23 -11.52 0.05
CA GLU A 250 -24.38 -11.33 0.95
C GLU A 250 -23.97 -11.20 2.41
N VAL A 251 -23.06 -12.05 2.89
CA VAL A 251 -22.56 -12.00 4.26
C VAL A 251 -21.84 -10.68 4.54
N LEU A 252 -20.95 -10.27 3.64
CA LEU A 252 -20.17 -9.03 3.80
C LEU A 252 -21.06 -7.80 3.72
N SER A 253 -21.92 -7.70 2.70
CA SER A 253 -22.84 -6.57 2.56
C SER A 253 -23.78 -6.43 3.77
N SER A 254 -24.30 -7.54 4.29
CA SER A 254 -25.13 -7.54 5.50
C SER A 254 -24.37 -7.08 6.75
N ALA A 255 -23.14 -7.57 6.94
CA ALA A 255 -22.30 -7.19 8.07
C ALA A 255 -21.91 -5.70 8.04
N VAL A 256 -21.53 -5.19 6.87
CA VAL A 256 -21.19 -3.78 6.66
C VAL A 256 -22.38 -2.86 6.87
N ALA A 257 -23.55 -3.21 6.31
CA ALA A 257 -24.75 -2.42 6.50
C ALA A 257 -25.19 -2.42 7.98
N THR A 258 -25.01 -3.55 8.68
CA THR A 258 -25.30 -3.66 10.12
C THR A 258 -24.34 -2.81 10.95
N LEU A 259 -23.06 -2.76 10.60
CA LEU A 259 -22.09 -1.86 11.25
C LEU A 259 -22.51 -0.40 11.13
N ILE A 260 -22.81 0.05 9.91
CA ILE A 260 -23.22 1.45 9.67
C ILE A 260 -24.53 1.74 10.42
N ALA A 261 -25.48 0.81 10.39
CA ALA A 261 -26.73 0.95 11.13
C ALA A 261 -26.51 1.00 12.65
N ASN A 262 -25.57 0.23 13.19
CA ASN A 262 -25.22 0.26 14.60
C ASN A 262 -24.63 1.62 15.00
N ILE A 263 -23.70 2.15 14.21
CA ILE A 263 -23.10 3.48 14.45
C ILE A 263 -24.18 4.58 14.40
N LEU A 264 -25.05 4.56 13.38
CA LEU A 264 -26.14 5.53 13.25
C LEU A 264 -27.09 5.50 14.44
N ARG A 265 -27.45 4.29 14.90
CA ARG A 265 -28.28 4.12 16.08
C ARG A 265 -27.61 4.68 17.33
N ASP A 266 -26.34 4.37 17.56
CA ASP A 266 -25.59 4.81 18.74
C ASP A 266 -25.45 6.35 18.77
N GLU A 267 -25.30 6.97 17.60
CA GLU A 267 -25.25 8.44 17.42
C GLU A 267 -26.64 9.11 17.28
N ASN A 268 -27.74 8.36 17.43
CA ASN A 268 -29.12 8.84 17.22
C ASN A 268 -29.33 9.58 15.87
N ASP A 269 -28.75 9.04 14.80
CA ASP A 269 -28.76 9.59 13.43
C ASP A 269 -28.11 11.00 13.30
N LYS A 270 -27.37 11.46 14.31
CA LYS A 270 -26.74 12.80 14.36
C LYS A 270 -25.22 12.72 14.18
N ILE A 271 -24.79 12.40 12.97
CA ILE A 271 -23.37 12.35 12.62
C ILE A 271 -22.88 13.70 12.08
N TYR A 272 -21.81 14.25 12.67
CA TYR A 272 -21.20 15.51 12.25
C TYR A 272 -19.86 15.29 11.55
N PHE A 273 -19.89 15.01 10.25
CA PHE A 273 -18.69 14.71 9.44
C PHE A 273 -17.58 15.79 9.47
N GLU A 274 -17.94 17.03 9.79
CA GLU A 274 -17.00 18.15 9.91
C GLU A 274 -16.10 18.07 11.15
N LYS A 275 -16.42 17.19 12.10
CA LYS A 275 -15.70 17.04 13.38
C LYS A 275 -14.72 15.85 13.41
N ALA A 276 -14.40 15.25 12.27
CA ALA A 276 -13.45 14.15 12.23
C ALA A 276 -12.06 14.62 12.67
N ASN A 277 -11.58 14.16 13.83
CA ASN A 277 -10.33 14.61 14.44
C ASN A 277 -9.10 13.84 13.94
N SER A 278 -9.28 12.65 13.36
CA SER A 278 -8.19 11.87 12.77
C SER A 278 -8.57 11.30 11.39
N GLU A 279 -7.60 11.24 10.47
CA GLU A 279 -7.79 10.74 9.09
C GLU A 279 -8.19 9.26 9.05
N ASN A 280 -7.93 8.50 10.12
CA ASN A 280 -8.22 7.07 10.24
C ASN A 280 -9.34 6.75 11.26
N SER A 281 -10.09 7.76 11.72
CA SER A 281 -11.22 7.50 12.62
C SER A 281 -12.36 6.74 11.93
N ILE A 282 -13.21 6.12 12.74
CA ILE A 282 -14.44 5.48 12.28
C ILE A 282 -15.31 6.47 11.48
N LEU A 283 -15.41 7.72 11.92
CA LEU A 283 -16.13 8.78 11.21
C LEU A 283 -15.52 9.09 9.83
N SER A 284 -14.20 9.20 9.74
CA SER A 284 -13.49 9.43 8.48
C SER A 284 -13.77 8.31 7.47
N LEU A 285 -13.89 7.07 7.94
CA LEU A 285 -14.26 5.95 7.09
C LEU A 285 -15.73 5.97 6.64
N LEU A 286 -16.66 6.34 7.52
CA LEU A 286 -18.06 6.55 7.11
C LEU A 286 -18.15 7.59 6.00
N ARG A 287 -17.40 8.69 6.12
CA ARG A 287 -17.32 9.71 5.06
C ARG A 287 -16.82 9.11 3.74
N TYR A 288 -15.78 8.30 3.79
CA TYR A 288 -15.26 7.58 2.62
C TYR A 288 -16.33 6.65 2.00
N PHE A 289 -17.06 5.88 2.81
CA PHE A 289 -18.14 5.02 2.34
C PHE A 289 -19.23 5.79 1.61
N GLN A 290 -19.60 6.96 2.12
CA GLN A 290 -20.57 7.81 1.45
C GLN A 290 -20.02 8.41 0.15
N GLU A 291 -18.85 9.05 0.21
CA GLU A 291 -18.34 9.88 -0.89
C GLU A 291 -17.71 9.05 -2.02
N LYS A 292 -17.07 7.92 -1.68
CA LYS A 292 -16.30 7.10 -2.63
C LYS A 292 -17.02 5.81 -3.00
N LEU A 293 -17.72 5.17 -2.05
CA LEU A 293 -18.42 3.91 -2.30
C LEU A 293 -19.90 4.08 -2.61
N GLY A 294 -20.47 5.27 -2.37
CA GLY A 294 -21.86 5.59 -2.67
C GLY A 294 -22.86 4.97 -1.70
N PHE A 295 -22.46 4.69 -0.46
CA PHE A 295 -23.37 4.15 0.55
C PHE A 295 -24.35 5.23 1.00
N ASP A 296 -25.64 4.95 0.84
CA ASP A 296 -26.74 5.87 1.11
C ASP A 296 -27.38 5.58 2.46
N TYR A 297 -26.78 6.08 3.52
CA TYR A 297 -27.30 5.93 4.87
C TYR A 297 -27.96 7.19 5.43
N ARG A 298 -28.02 8.29 4.68
CA ARG A 298 -28.76 9.51 5.07
C ARG A 298 -30.25 9.40 4.75
N ASN A 299 -30.64 8.50 3.84
CA ASN A 299 -32.02 8.33 3.39
C ASN A 299 -32.69 7.07 4.00
N GLY A 300 -32.21 6.62 5.16
CA GLY A 300 -32.78 5.53 5.95
C GLY A 300 -32.18 4.15 5.69
N TYR A 301 -32.45 3.22 6.60
CA TYR A 301 -31.83 1.88 6.61
C TYR A 301 -32.03 1.08 5.31
N ILE A 302 -33.22 1.14 4.69
CA ILE A 302 -33.48 0.41 3.44
C ILE A 302 -32.54 0.86 2.32
N LYS A 303 -32.30 2.17 2.19
CA LYS A 303 -31.37 2.72 1.20
C LYS A 303 -29.93 2.33 1.49
N LEU A 304 -29.56 2.27 2.78
CA LEU A 304 -28.26 1.77 3.21
C LEU A 304 -28.04 0.33 2.75
N PHE A 305 -28.95 -0.59 3.11
CA PHE A 305 -28.82 -2.00 2.72
C PHE A 305 -28.73 -2.17 1.19
N ILE A 306 -29.59 -1.47 0.43
CA ILE A 306 -29.57 -1.55 -1.05
C ILE A 306 -28.28 -0.99 -1.64
N SER A 307 -27.79 0.15 -1.15
CA SER A 307 -26.58 0.80 -1.70
C SER A 307 -25.31 -0.01 -1.40
N VAL A 308 -25.20 -0.56 -0.19
CA VAL A 308 -24.10 -1.47 0.17
C VAL A 308 -24.16 -2.73 -0.68
N LYS A 309 -25.34 -3.35 -0.82
CA LYS A 309 -25.51 -4.55 -1.64
C LYS A 309 -25.09 -4.32 -3.10
N LYS A 310 -25.56 -3.21 -3.71
CA LYS A 310 -25.18 -2.83 -5.08
C LYS A 310 -23.67 -2.69 -5.27
N TYR A 311 -22.97 -2.13 -4.27
CA TYR A 311 -21.51 -2.01 -4.32
C TYR A 311 -20.86 -3.40 -4.30
N PHE A 312 -21.21 -4.26 -3.35
CA PHE A 312 -20.63 -5.60 -3.25
C PHE A 312 -20.96 -6.47 -4.46
N ASP A 313 -22.16 -6.40 -5.02
CA ASP A 313 -22.51 -7.16 -6.23
C ASP A 313 -21.66 -6.74 -7.44
N LYS A 314 -21.35 -5.43 -7.56
CA LYS A 314 -20.45 -4.91 -8.59
C LYS A 314 -19.01 -5.38 -8.40
N GLU A 315 -18.48 -5.30 -7.17
CA GLU A 315 -17.09 -5.69 -6.88
C GLU A 315 -16.86 -7.19 -7.06
N PHE A 316 -17.85 -8.02 -6.71
CA PHE A 316 -17.79 -9.48 -6.87
C PHE A 316 -18.12 -9.96 -8.29
N LYS A 317 -18.34 -9.04 -9.26
CA LYS A 317 -18.71 -9.33 -10.67
C LYS A 317 -19.88 -10.33 -10.79
N LEU A 318 -20.92 -10.15 -9.97
CA LEU A 318 -22.11 -11.00 -9.95
C LEU A 318 -23.12 -10.63 -11.04
#